data_AF-A0A816MGQ7-F1
#
_entry.id   AF-A0A816MGQ7-F1
#
_cell.length_a   1.000
_cell.length_b   1.000
_cell.length_c   1.000
_cell.angle_alpha   90.00
_cell.angle_beta   90.00
_cell.angle_gamma   90.00
#
_symmetry.space_group_name_H-M   'P 1'
#
loop_
_entity.id
_entity.type
_entity.pdbx_description
1 polymer ?
#
loop_
_entity_poly.entity_id
_entity_poly.type
_entity_poly.pdbx_seq_one_letter_code
_entity_poly.pdbx_strand_id
1 'polypeptide(L)'
;MFPGFGTLKKCPLLEMSLYDTCGTIGDKLRSGRPRKISTGQRTRLKILVNHQAGISLRKIVQKFNVHRKIIQRELIDMGIHYRKKSALRYTEKQIEQVPTRARRLYRTLLNNDFELIMDDEKYFTLTNESMSNNRGFYTSDPSTMPSH
;
A
#
# COMPACT_ATOMS: atom_id res chain seq x y z
N MET A 1 -21.03 49.94 -21.28
CA MET A 1 -22.38 49.35 -21.23
C MET A 1 -22.20 47.83 -21.24
N PHE A 2 -22.38 47.17 -20.10
CA PHE A 2 -22.33 45.71 -19.99
C PHE A 2 -23.77 45.18 -19.98
N PRO A 3 -24.14 44.17 -20.78
CA PRO A 3 -25.46 43.56 -20.69
C PRO A 3 -25.55 42.73 -19.40
N GLY A 4 -26.63 42.95 -18.64
CA GLY A 4 -26.86 42.36 -17.34
C GLY A 4 -27.01 40.84 -17.39
N PHE A 5 -26.42 40.17 -16.41
CA PHE A 5 -26.69 38.78 -16.10
C PHE A 5 -28.16 38.62 -15.70
N GLY A 6 -28.97 38.05 -16.59
CA GLY A 6 -30.32 37.62 -16.28
C GLY A 6 -30.29 36.50 -15.24
N THR A 7 -30.90 36.73 -14.09
CA THR A 7 -31.19 35.68 -13.10
C THR A 7 -32.20 34.72 -13.70
N LEU A 8 -31.77 33.50 -14.03
CA LEU A 8 -32.65 32.39 -14.36
C LEU A 8 -33.60 32.14 -13.18
N LYS A 9 -34.84 32.59 -13.29
CA LYS A 9 -35.91 32.25 -12.35
C LYS A 9 -36.14 30.74 -12.46
N LYS A 10 -35.73 29.97 -11.45
CA LYS A 10 -36.07 28.55 -11.32
C LYS A 10 -37.60 28.42 -11.27
N CYS A 11 -38.17 27.61 -12.15
CA CYS A 11 -39.61 27.35 -12.21
C CYS A 11 -40.01 26.41 -11.06
N PRO A 12 -40.78 26.86 -10.05
CA PRO A 12 -41.12 26.07 -8.87
C PRO A 12 -42.03 24.88 -9.18
N LEU A 13 -42.79 24.94 -10.27
CA LEU A 13 -43.70 23.87 -10.70
C LEU A 13 -42.95 22.59 -11.13
N LEU A 14 -41.72 22.72 -11.64
CA LEU A 14 -40.88 21.59 -12.02
C LEU A 14 -40.28 20.88 -10.79
N GLU A 15 -39.91 21.64 -9.76
CA GLU A 15 -39.34 21.11 -8.51
C GLU A 15 -40.36 20.27 -7.71
N MET A 16 -41.63 20.68 -7.68
CA MET A 16 -42.68 19.91 -6.99
C MET A 16 -42.93 18.55 -7.67
N SER A 17 -42.97 18.50 -9.01
CA SER A 17 -43.18 17.23 -9.75
C SER A 17 -42.02 16.23 -9.59
N LEU A 18 -40.79 16.73 -9.40
CA LEU A 18 -39.60 15.91 -9.13
C LEU A 18 -39.60 15.37 -7.70
N TYR A 19 -40.03 16.17 -6.73
CA TYR A 19 -40.15 15.75 -5.34
C TYR A 19 -41.24 14.67 -5.16
N ASP A 20 -42.41 14.85 -5.78
CA ASP A 20 -43.52 13.89 -5.68
C ASP A 20 -43.16 12.51 -6.26
N THR A 21 -42.23 12.45 -7.21
CA THR A 21 -41.79 11.21 -7.87
C THR A 21 -40.53 10.59 -7.27
N CYS A 22 -39.63 11.40 -6.71
CA CYS A 22 -38.29 10.95 -6.30
C CYS A 22 -38.01 11.16 -4.79
N GLY A 23 -38.89 11.85 -4.06
CA GLY A 23 -38.72 12.22 -2.66
C GLY A 23 -37.55 13.19 -2.40
N THR A 24 -36.89 13.70 -3.45
CA THR A 24 -35.72 14.58 -3.36
C THR A 24 -35.66 15.53 -4.55
N ILE A 25 -35.25 16.79 -4.29
CA ILE A 25 -35.08 17.86 -5.31
C ILE A 25 -33.66 17.85 -5.90
N GLY A 26 -32.76 17.03 -5.34
CA GLY A 26 -31.38 16.90 -5.81
C GLY A 26 -31.25 16.11 -7.10
N ASP A 27 -30.20 16.40 -7.87
CA ASP A 27 -29.86 15.63 -9.06
C ASP A 27 -29.63 14.15 -8.71
N LYS A 28 -30.25 13.25 -9.49
CA LYS A 28 -29.99 11.81 -9.37
C LYS A 28 -28.52 11.52 -9.65
N LEU A 29 -27.92 10.60 -8.89
CA LEU A 29 -26.57 10.13 -9.14
C LEU A 29 -26.45 9.61 -10.57
N ARG A 30 -25.61 10.25 -11.38
CA ARG A 30 -25.34 9.82 -12.74
C ARG A 30 -24.62 8.47 -12.70
N SER A 31 -25.05 7.53 -13.53
CA SER A 31 -24.33 6.27 -13.71
C SER A 31 -22.99 6.54 -14.36
N GLY A 32 -21.91 6.21 -13.63
CA GLY A 32 -20.55 6.34 -14.12
C GLY A 32 -20.14 5.20 -15.05
N ARG A 33 -18.92 5.27 -15.58
CA ARG A 33 -18.30 4.19 -16.35
C ARG A 33 -18.22 2.91 -15.51
N PRO A 34 -18.61 1.74 -16.04
CA PRO A 34 -18.48 0.48 -15.32
C PRO A 34 -17.00 0.15 -15.01
N ARG A 35 -16.76 -0.48 -13.86
CA ARG A 35 -15.43 -0.94 -13.47
C ARG A 35 -14.99 -2.11 -14.36
N LYS A 36 -13.70 -2.16 -14.68
CA LYS A 36 -13.13 -3.26 -15.49
C LYS A 36 -12.97 -4.57 -14.70
N ILE A 37 -12.95 -4.49 -13.38
CA ILE A 37 -12.84 -5.65 -12.48
C ILE A 37 -14.22 -5.89 -11.86
N SER A 38 -14.70 -7.13 -11.96
CA SER A 38 -15.97 -7.50 -11.33
C SER A 38 -15.84 -7.58 -9.81
N THR A 39 -16.97 -7.51 -9.10
CA THR A 39 -17.00 -7.64 -7.63
C THR A 39 -16.34 -8.95 -7.16
N GLY A 40 -16.62 -10.08 -7.82
CA GLY A 40 -16.00 -11.36 -7.51
C GLY A 40 -14.48 -11.40 -7.76
N GLN A 41 -14.02 -10.77 -8.85
CA GLN A 41 -12.58 -10.63 -9.10
C GLN A 41 -11.90 -9.74 -8.06
N ARG A 42 -12.58 -8.69 -7.59
CA ARG A 42 -12.08 -7.81 -6.52
C ARG A 42 -11.90 -8.56 -5.21
N THR A 43 -12.85 -9.40 -4.83
CA THR A 43 -12.73 -10.28 -3.65
C THR A 43 -11.57 -11.26 -3.79
N ARG A 44 -11.42 -11.89 -4.97
CA ARG A 44 -10.27 -12.76 -5.26
C ARG A 44 -8.93 -12.03 -5.19
N LEU A 45 -8.88 -10.79 -5.68
CA LEU A 45 -7.69 -9.94 -5.60
C LEU A 45 -7.33 -9.64 -4.13
N LYS A 46 -8.33 -9.28 -3.30
CA LYS A 46 -8.13 -9.04 -1.87
C LYS A 46 -7.53 -10.27 -1.17
N ILE A 47 -8.13 -11.44 -1.37
CA ILE A 47 -7.65 -12.71 -0.77
C ILE A 47 -6.22 -13.04 -1.22
N LEU A 48 -5.92 -12.84 -2.50
CA LEU A 48 -4.61 -13.16 -3.06
C LEU A 48 -3.51 -12.27 -2.53
N VAL A 49 -3.80 -10.99 -2.27
CA VAL A 49 -2.78 -9.96 -2.06
C VAL A 49 -2.64 -9.59 -0.59
N ASN A 50 -3.72 -9.59 0.18
CA ASN A 50 -3.70 -9.09 1.54
C ASN A 50 -2.91 -10.01 2.48
N HIS A 51 -1.93 -9.45 3.20
CA HIS A 51 -1.00 -10.14 4.10
C HIS A 51 -0.11 -11.19 3.42
N GLN A 52 -0.03 -11.19 2.09
CA GLN A 52 0.79 -12.12 1.32
C GLN A 52 2.09 -11.46 0.87
N ALA A 53 3.21 -12.18 1.00
CA ALA A 53 4.54 -11.71 0.59
C ALA A 53 4.94 -12.30 -0.78
N GLY A 54 5.87 -11.64 -1.48
CA GLY A 54 6.46 -12.18 -2.72
C GLY A 54 5.57 -12.09 -3.97
N ILE A 55 4.44 -11.40 -3.87
CA ILE A 55 3.53 -11.16 -5.00
C ILE A 55 3.84 -9.80 -5.61
N SER A 56 4.21 -9.79 -6.88
CA SER A 56 4.44 -8.55 -7.64
C SER A 56 3.18 -8.14 -8.41
N LEU A 57 3.02 -6.83 -8.66
CA LEU A 57 1.95 -6.34 -9.54
C LEU A 57 1.97 -7.01 -10.91
N ARG A 58 3.15 -7.34 -11.43
CA ARG A 58 3.29 -8.02 -12.73
C ARG A 58 2.59 -9.38 -12.72
N LYS A 59 2.80 -10.19 -11.68
CA LYS A 59 2.12 -11.49 -11.52
C LYS A 59 0.60 -11.32 -11.40
N ILE A 60 0.14 -10.31 -10.67
CA ILE A 60 -1.29 -10.01 -10.51
C ILE A 60 -1.91 -9.57 -11.85
N VAL A 61 -1.27 -8.65 -12.56
CA VAL A 61 -1.69 -8.16 -13.88
C VAL A 61 -1.86 -9.30 -14.87
N GLN A 62 -0.92 -10.24 -14.91
CA GLN A 62 -1.02 -11.43 -15.76
C GLN A 62 -2.21 -12.31 -15.35
N LYS A 63 -2.44 -12.52 -14.05
CA LYS A 63 -3.51 -13.38 -13.55
C LYS A 63 -4.92 -12.83 -13.80
N PHE A 64 -5.09 -11.52 -13.67
CA PHE A 64 -6.39 -10.85 -13.87
C PHE A 64 -6.57 -10.28 -15.28
N ASN A 65 -5.55 -10.36 -16.14
CA ASN A 65 -5.53 -9.83 -17.50
C ASN A 65 -6.00 -8.37 -17.60
N VAL A 66 -5.52 -7.52 -16.69
CA VAL A 66 -5.87 -6.10 -16.62
C VAL A 66 -4.64 -5.24 -16.43
N HIS A 67 -4.67 -4.02 -16.96
CA HIS A 67 -3.53 -3.11 -16.88
C HIS A 67 -3.14 -2.80 -15.43
N ARG A 68 -1.82 -2.66 -15.16
CA ARG A 68 -1.24 -2.40 -13.84
C ARG A 68 -1.92 -1.26 -13.06
N LYS A 69 -2.20 -0.14 -13.73
CA LYS A 69 -2.86 1.02 -13.11
C LYS A 69 -4.25 0.70 -12.55
N ILE A 70 -4.98 -0.25 -13.15
CA ILE A 70 -6.31 -0.65 -12.68
C ILE A 70 -6.18 -1.40 -11.36
N ILE A 71 -5.30 -2.41 -11.31
CA ILE A 71 -5.02 -3.17 -10.09
C ILE A 71 -4.54 -2.24 -8.98
N GLN A 72 -3.62 -1.32 -9.28
CA GLN A 72 -3.11 -0.39 -8.28
C GLN A 72 -4.22 0.49 -7.69
N ARG A 73 -5.13 1.02 -8.52
CA ARG A 73 -6.28 1.81 -8.03
C ARG A 73 -7.20 0.96 -7.17
N GLU A 74 -7.52 -0.26 -7.60
CA GLU A 74 -8.39 -1.16 -6.83
C GLU A 74 -7.78 -1.55 -5.47
N LEU A 75 -6.46 -1.74 -5.41
CA LEU A 75 -5.76 -1.97 -4.14
C LEU A 75 -5.85 -0.76 -3.21
N ILE A 76 -5.64 0.45 -3.74
CA ILE A 76 -5.78 1.70 -2.97
C ILE A 76 -7.23 1.89 -2.49
N ASP A 77 -8.22 1.66 -3.36
CA ASP A 77 -9.66 1.71 -3.02
C ASP A 77 -10.03 0.70 -1.93
N MET A 78 -9.26 -0.38 -1.77
CA MET A 78 -9.43 -1.39 -0.70
C MET A 78 -8.58 -1.10 0.54
N GLY A 79 -7.79 -0.02 0.56
CA GLY A 79 -6.86 0.32 1.63
C GLY A 79 -5.60 -0.56 1.68
N ILE A 80 -5.32 -1.34 0.64
CA ILE A 80 -4.19 -2.28 0.59
C ILE A 80 -2.99 -1.58 -0.04
N HIS A 81 -1.92 -1.44 0.74
CA HIS A 81 -0.70 -0.77 0.31
C HIS A 81 0.49 -1.72 0.30
N TYR A 82 1.42 -1.47 -0.63
CA TYR A 82 2.70 -2.15 -0.64
C TYR A 82 3.58 -1.58 0.48
N ARG A 83 4.14 -2.46 1.31
CA ARG A 83 5.06 -2.12 2.41
C ARG A 83 6.32 -2.95 2.30
N LYS A 84 7.46 -2.37 2.68
CA LYS A 84 8.72 -3.12 2.81
C LYS A 84 8.68 -3.92 4.11
N LYS A 85 9.22 -5.14 4.11
CA LYS A 85 9.45 -5.88 5.36
C LYS A 85 10.45 -5.10 6.22
N SER A 86 10.20 -5.04 7.53
CA SER A 86 11.16 -4.49 8.48
C SER A 86 12.34 -5.46 8.65
N ALA A 87 13.46 -4.95 9.16
CA ALA A 87 14.55 -5.81 9.60
C ALA A 87 14.07 -6.88 10.59
N LEU A 88 14.83 -7.99 10.68
CA LEU A 88 14.61 -9.04 11.66
C LEU A 88 14.50 -8.42 13.05
N ARG A 89 13.47 -8.82 13.80
CA ARG A 89 13.30 -8.37 15.18
C ARG A 89 14.34 -9.07 16.04
N TYR A 90 15.06 -8.30 16.85
CA TYR A 90 15.92 -8.86 17.88
C TYR A 90 15.10 -9.70 18.86
N THR A 91 15.67 -10.81 19.32
CA THR A 91 15.13 -11.54 20.46
C THR A 91 15.28 -10.70 21.73
N GLU A 92 14.46 -10.96 22.76
CA GLU A 92 14.55 -10.22 24.04
C GLU A 92 15.97 -10.25 24.61
N LYS A 93 16.63 -11.41 24.57
CA LYS A 93 18.04 -11.57 24.97
C LYS A 93 19.00 -10.71 24.14
N GLN A 94 18.76 -10.57 22.83
CA GLN A 94 19.60 -9.70 21.98
C GLN A 94 19.37 -8.23 22.32
N ILE A 95 18.12 -7.82 22.58
CA ILE A 95 17.78 -6.44 22.97
C ILE A 95 18.52 -6.06 24.26
N GLU A 96 18.61 -6.97 25.24
CA GLU A 96 19.34 -6.75 26.48
C GLU A 96 20.86 -6.67 26.28
N GLN A 97 21.42 -7.52 25.41
CA GLN A 97 22.87 -7.64 25.24
C GLN A 97 23.49 -6.57 24.34
N VAL A 98 22.77 -6.12 23.31
CA VAL A 98 23.28 -5.18 22.30
C VAL A 98 23.80 -3.88 22.92
N PRO A 99 23.07 -3.17 23.82
CA PRO A 99 23.55 -1.92 24.40
C PRO A 99 24.85 -2.10 25.19
N THR A 100 24.94 -3.19 25.95
CA THR A 100 26.12 -3.49 26.79
C THR A 100 27.35 -3.79 25.92
N ARG A 101 27.18 -4.61 24.89
CA ARG A 101 28.26 -4.95 23.94
C ARG A 101 28.70 -3.73 23.14
N ALA A 102 27.75 -2.95 22.63
CA ALA A 102 28.03 -1.72 21.88
C ALA A 102 28.79 -0.71 22.74
N ARG A 103 28.40 -0.51 24.01
CA ARG A 103 29.10 0.39 24.93
C ARG A 103 30.52 -0.08 25.22
N ARG A 104 30.74 -1.38 25.42
CA ARG A 104 32.08 -1.94 25.61
C ARG A 104 32.96 -1.69 24.39
N LEU A 105 32.44 -2.02 23.20
CA LEU A 105 33.13 -1.78 21.93
C LEU A 105 33.48 -0.30 21.77
N TYR A 106 32.53 0.61 21.98
CA TYR A 106 32.77 2.05 21.88
C TYR A 106 33.89 2.54 22.80
N ARG A 107 33.95 2.04 24.05
CA ARG A 107 35.02 2.43 25.00
C ARG A 107 36.39 1.92 24.57
N THR A 108 36.46 0.69 24.05
CA THR A 108 37.70 0.20 23.42
C THR A 108 38.07 1.02 22.19
N LEU A 109 37.08 1.46 21.40
CA LEU A 109 37.30 2.25 20.20
C LEU A 109 37.86 3.66 20.50
N LEU A 110 37.52 4.24 21.66
CA LEU A 110 37.97 5.58 22.05
C LEU A 110 39.43 5.65 22.50
N ASN A 111 40.02 4.53 22.93
CA ASN A 111 41.38 4.53 23.49
C ASN A 111 42.47 4.67 22.42
N ASN A 112 42.12 4.81 21.12
CA ASN A 112 43.00 5.04 19.95
C ASN A 112 44.18 4.06 19.74
N ASP A 113 44.33 3.04 20.59
CA ASP A 113 45.42 2.04 20.56
C ASP A 113 45.01 0.74 19.84
N PHE A 114 44.30 0.82 18.70
CA PHE A 114 43.99 -0.37 17.91
C PHE A 114 43.69 -0.01 16.45
N GLU A 115 43.92 -0.98 15.58
CA GLU A 115 43.52 -0.96 14.18
C GLU A 115 42.37 -1.96 14.00
N LEU A 116 41.22 -1.49 13.51
CA LEU A 116 40.04 -2.33 13.30
C LEU A 116 39.95 -2.74 11.83
N ILE A 117 40.17 -4.03 11.57
CA ILE A 117 39.92 -4.65 10.28
C ILE A 117 38.61 -5.45 10.41
N MET A 118 37.61 -5.09 9.62
CA MET A 118 36.34 -5.83 9.54
C MET A 118 36.28 -6.55 8.20
N ASP A 119 35.96 -7.84 8.24
CA ASP A 119 35.65 -8.65 7.08
C ASP A 119 34.26 -9.26 7.27
N ASP A 120 33.46 -9.31 6.20
CA ASP A 120 32.15 -9.94 6.20
C ASP A 120 32.01 -10.80 4.95
N GLU A 121 31.75 -12.08 5.16
CA GLU A 121 31.57 -13.03 4.07
C GLU A 121 30.21 -12.84 3.43
N LYS A 122 30.20 -12.28 2.22
CA LYS A 122 28.98 -12.17 1.43
C LYS A 122 28.90 -13.29 0.41
N TYR A 123 27.92 -14.16 0.57
CA TYR A 123 27.58 -15.15 -0.45
C TYR A 123 27.13 -14.46 -1.74
N PHE A 124 27.79 -14.77 -2.85
CA PHE A 124 27.32 -14.42 -4.19
C PHE A 124 26.45 -15.55 -4.73
N THR A 125 25.14 -15.30 -4.87
CA THR A 125 24.23 -16.28 -5.47
C THR A 125 24.23 -16.13 -6.98
N LEU A 126 24.34 -17.24 -7.72
CA LEU A 126 24.27 -17.27 -9.20
C LEU A 126 22.90 -16.81 -9.74
N THR A 127 21.89 -16.79 -8.88
CA THR A 127 20.57 -16.26 -9.17
C THR A 127 20.39 -14.90 -8.50
N ASN A 128 19.82 -13.94 -9.23
CA ASN A 128 19.42 -12.62 -8.75
C ASN A 128 18.18 -12.67 -7.83
N GLU A 129 18.14 -13.62 -6.89
CA GLU A 129 17.22 -13.53 -5.77
C GLU A 129 17.76 -12.45 -4.84
N SER A 130 17.35 -11.21 -5.10
CA SER A 130 17.61 -10.07 -4.22
C SER A 130 17.37 -10.49 -2.77
N MET A 131 18.38 -10.32 -1.90
CA MET A 131 18.34 -10.53 -0.46
C MET A 131 16.92 -10.37 0.09
N SER A 132 16.39 -11.38 0.79
CA SER A 132 14.98 -11.43 1.25
C SER A 132 14.52 -10.16 1.98
N ASN A 133 15.45 -9.42 2.58
CA ASN A 133 15.23 -8.14 3.26
C ASN A 133 14.69 -7.01 2.35
N ASN A 134 14.78 -7.13 1.03
CA ASN A 134 14.17 -6.18 0.09
C ASN A 134 12.79 -6.62 -0.44
N ARG A 135 12.28 -7.79 -0.04
CA ARG A 135 10.92 -8.20 -0.41
C ARG A 135 9.90 -7.43 0.42
N GLY A 136 9.01 -6.72 -0.24
CA GLY A 136 7.82 -6.15 0.37
C GLY A 136 6.59 -7.06 0.23
N PHE A 137 5.51 -6.63 0.85
CA PHE A 137 4.23 -7.33 0.88
C PHE A 137 3.10 -6.30 0.77
N TYR A 138 1.90 -6.77 0.43
CA TYR A 138 0.72 -5.94 0.41
C TYR A 138 -0.10 -6.17 1.67
N THR A 139 -0.56 -5.10 2.31
CA THR A 139 -1.41 -5.22 3.50
C THR A 139 -2.35 -4.03 3.63
N SER A 140 -3.55 -4.29 4.14
CA SER A 140 -4.46 -3.26 4.67
C SER A 140 -4.07 -2.78 6.07
N ASP A 141 -3.34 -3.60 6.83
CA ASP A 141 -2.94 -3.30 8.20
C ASP A 141 -1.40 -3.39 8.34
N PRO A 142 -0.71 -2.29 8.72
CA PRO A 142 0.73 -2.31 8.93
C PRO A 142 1.21 -3.29 10.01
N SER A 143 0.38 -3.60 11.00
CA SER A 143 0.77 -4.43 12.16
C SER A 143 0.89 -5.92 11.81
N THR A 144 0.16 -6.35 10.79
CA THR A 144 0.06 -7.74 10.32
C THR A 144 1.12 -8.05 9.26
N MET A 145 2.39 -7.86 9.64
CA MET A 145 3.51 -8.29 8.82
C MET A 145 3.54 -9.83 8.77
N PRO A 146 3.53 -10.46 7.58
CA PRO A 146 3.68 -11.91 7.48
C PRO A 146 5.05 -12.32 8.01
N SER A 147 5.06 -13.24 8.98
CA SER A 147 6.25 -13.93 9.45
C SER A 147 6.89 -14.69 8.28
N HIS A 148 8.20 -14.88 8.36
CA HIS A 148 9.05 -15.41 7.29
C HIS A 148 8.50 -16.68 6.64
#